data_AF-A0A0C3AJ09-F1
#
_entry.id   AF-A0A0C3AJ09-F1
#
_cell.length_a   1.000
_cell.length_b   1.000
_cell.length_c   1.000
_cell.angle_alpha   90.00
_cell.angle_beta   90.00
_cell.angle_gamma   90.00
#
_symmetry.space_group_name_H-M   'P 1'
#
loop_
_entity.id
_entity.type
_entity.pdbx_description
1 polymer ?
#
loop_
_entity_poly.entity_id
_entity_poly.type
_entity_poly.pdbx_seq_one_letter_code
_entity_poly.pdbx_strand_id
1 'polypeptide(L)'
;ASSTLAKYGDGVAHFHAFCDTQNIPYDCRLPASEFLLCAFAAASAGIRSGAATRNDISGIRAWHVIHDVPYHGSVHLNYVVKGVKNLTPDSSKRPPGPPITLQMLEVLVSNLDHSSPLDACIFVLIRSQCIYQ
;
A
#
# COMPACT_ATOMS: atom_id res chain seq x y z
N ALA A 1 -2.30 -13.28 5.71
CA ALA A 1 -2.52 -13.59 4.28
C ALA A 1 -3.88 -13.13 3.78
N SER A 2 -4.97 -13.37 4.52
CA SER A 2 -6.34 -12.94 4.20
C SER A 2 -6.49 -11.44 3.93
N SER A 3 -5.81 -10.58 4.70
CA SER A 3 -5.84 -9.12 4.49
C SER A 3 -5.15 -8.66 3.20
N THR A 4 -4.16 -9.40 2.70
CA THR A 4 -3.46 -9.08 1.44
C THR A 4 -4.32 -9.48 0.24
N LEU A 5 -4.99 -10.64 0.33
CA LEU A 5 -5.91 -11.10 -0.72
C LEU A 5 -7.11 -10.17 -0.86
N ALA A 6 -7.70 -9.73 0.25
CA ALA A 6 -8.79 -8.75 0.26
C ALA A 6 -8.38 -7.45 -0.48
N LYS A 7 -7.18 -6.92 -0.19
CA LYS A 7 -6.65 -5.72 -0.84
C LYS A 7 -6.43 -5.88 -2.34
N TYR A 8 -6.07 -7.08 -2.81
CA TYR A 8 -5.98 -7.35 -4.25
C TYR A 8 -7.36 -7.38 -4.90
N GLY A 9 -8.34 -7.99 -4.24
CA GLY A 9 -9.75 -7.94 -4.66
C GLY A 9 -10.28 -6.51 -4.77
N ASP A 10 -10.01 -5.68 -3.77
CA ASP A 10 -10.39 -4.25 -3.79
C ASP A 10 -9.78 -3.51 -4.99
N GLY A 11 -8.50 -3.79 -5.28
CA GLY A 11 -7.81 -3.20 -6.43
C GLY A 11 -8.45 -3.54 -7.78
N VAL A 12 -8.89 -4.79 -7.94
CA VAL A 12 -9.62 -5.24 -9.14
C VAL A 12 -11.02 -4.62 -9.20
N ALA A 13 -11.71 -4.51 -8.06
CA ALA A 13 -13.02 -3.88 -7.98
C ALA A 13 -12.95 -2.39 -8.38
N HIS A 14 -11.94 -1.65 -7.90
CA HIS A 14 -11.72 -0.26 -8.32
C HIS A 14 -11.46 -0.13 -9.82
N PHE A 15 -10.69 -1.07 -10.40
CA PHE A 15 -10.43 -1.08 -11.82
C PHE A 15 -11.70 -1.33 -12.63
N HIS A 16 -12.54 -2.29 -12.24
CA HIS A 16 -13.82 -2.53 -12.89
C HIS A 16 -14.74 -1.32 -12.79
N ALA A 17 -14.86 -0.70 -11.61
CA ALA A 17 -15.65 0.51 -11.44
C ALA A 17 -15.16 1.64 -12.35
N PHE A 18 -13.84 1.83 -12.48
CA PHE A 18 -13.27 2.77 -13.45
C PHE A 18 -13.65 2.41 -14.89
N CYS A 19 -13.49 1.15 -15.29
CA CYS A 19 -13.88 0.70 -16.63
C CYS A 19 -15.37 0.91 -16.91
N ASP A 20 -16.24 0.71 -15.92
CA ASP A 20 -17.68 0.96 -16.05
C ASP A 20 -17.96 2.46 -16.27
N THR A 21 -17.31 3.35 -15.50
CA THR A 21 -17.47 4.80 -15.70
C THR A 21 -16.99 5.29 -17.07
N GLN A 22 -15.98 4.62 -17.64
CA GLN A 22 -15.42 4.96 -18.95
C GLN A 22 -16.07 4.18 -20.11
N ASN A 23 -17.11 3.38 -19.84
CA ASN A 23 -17.78 2.51 -20.83
C ASN A 23 -16.81 1.59 -21.58
N ILE A 24 -15.78 1.08 -20.91
CA ILE A 24 -14.82 0.13 -21.49
C ILE A 24 -15.51 -1.25 -21.58
N PRO A 25 -15.61 -1.86 -22.76
CA PRO A 25 -16.21 -3.19 -22.92
C PRO A 25 -15.40 -4.25 -22.17
N TYR A 26 -16.06 -5.31 -21.71
CA TYR A 26 -15.45 -6.36 -20.89
C TYR A 26 -14.24 -7.01 -21.57
N ASP A 27 -14.34 -7.24 -22.88
CA ASP A 27 -13.29 -7.88 -23.69
C ASP A 27 -11.99 -7.08 -23.75
N CYS A 28 -12.04 -5.77 -23.47
CA CYS A 28 -10.86 -4.90 -23.42
C CYS A 28 -10.24 -4.81 -22.01
N ARG A 29 -10.89 -5.37 -20.98
CA ARG A 29 -10.43 -5.31 -19.59
C ARG A 29 -9.44 -6.43 -19.26
N LEU A 30 -9.49 -7.54 -20.01
CA LEU A 30 -8.65 -8.70 -19.80
C LEU A 30 -8.31 -9.37 -21.15
N PRO A 31 -7.05 -9.32 -21.63
CA PRO A 31 -5.92 -8.65 -21.02
C PRO A 31 -6.03 -7.12 -21.16
N ALA A 32 -5.82 -6.40 -20.06
CA ALA A 32 -5.77 -4.94 -20.08
C ALA A 32 -4.55 -4.46 -20.89
N SER A 33 -4.77 -3.48 -21.75
CA SER A 33 -3.67 -2.80 -22.46
C SER A 33 -2.88 -1.91 -21.50
N GLU A 34 -1.61 -1.64 -21.82
CA GLU A 34 -0.81 -0.71 -21.01
C GLU A 34 -1.49 0.67 -20.92
N PHE A 35 -2.07 1.13 -22.02
CA PHE A 35 -2.79 2.40 -22.08
C PHE A 35 -3.95 2.46 -21.07
N LEU A 36 -4.74 1.38 -20.97
CA LEU A 36 -5.84 1.30 -20.02
C LEU A 36 -5.35 1.32 -18.57
N LEU A 37 -4.25 0.62 -18.28
CA LEU A 37 -3.62 0.63 -16.95
C LEU A 37 -3.09 2.03 -16.59
N CYS A 38 -2.46 2.71 -17.55
CA CYS A 38 -1.99 4.09 -17.39
C CYS A 38 -3.15 5.06 -17.15
N ALA A 39 -4.24 4.94 -17.92
CA ALA A 39 -5.43 5.76 -17.75
C ALA A 39 -6.06 5.58 -16.36
N PHE A 40 -6.19 4.33 -15.90
CA PHE A 40 -6.65 4.03 -14.54
C PHE A 40 -5.74 4.63 -13.46
N ALA A 41 -4.42 4.46 -13.61
CA ALA A 41 -3.45 5.03 -12.68
C ALA A 41 -3.54 6.56 -12.62
N ALA A 42 -3.62 7.22 -13.79
CA ALA A 42 -3.76 8.66 -13.89
C ALA A 42 -5.09 9.16 -13.29
N ALA A 43 -6.20 8.46 -13.53
CA ALA A 43 -7.50 8.78 -12.95
C ALA A 43 -7.51 8.66 -11.41
N SER A 44 -6.61 7.86 -10.85
CA SER A 44 -6.44 7.74 -9.40
C SER A 44 -5.65 8.90 -8.78
N ALA A 45 -5.03 9.78 -9.57
CA ALA A 45 -4.29 10.94 -9.08
C ALA A 45 -5.19 11.90 -8.29
N GLY A 46 -4.69 12.41 -7.17
CA GLY A 46 -5.43 13.34 -6.31
C GLY A 46 -6.53 12.70 -5.46
N ILE A 47 -7.09 11.56 -5.87
CA ILE A 47 -8.12 10.81 -5.14
C ILE A 47 -7.49 9.80 -4.19
N ARG A 48 -6.45 9.08 -4.65
CA ARG A 48 -5.81 8.00 -3.90
C ARG A 48 -4.33 8.26 -3.74
N SER A 49 -3.76 7.78 -2.63
CA SER A 49 -2.31 7.87 -2.42
C SER A 49 -1.58 7.02 -3.46
N GLY A 50 -0.39 7.45 -3.88
CA GLY A 50 0.42 6.65 -4.80
C GLY A 50 0.77 5.25 -4.27
N ALA A 51 0.73 5.03 -2.95
CA ALA A 51 0.87 3.69 -2.36
C ALA A 51 -0.37 2.82 -2.59
N ALA A 52 -1.57 3.39 -2.44
CA ALA A 52 -2.82 2.69 -2.72
C ALA A 52 -2.94 2.34 -4.22
N THR A 53 -2.61 3.28 -5.12
CA THR A 53 -2.62 3.01 -6.56
C THR A 53 -1.67 1.87 -6.95
N ARG A 54 -0.48 1.79 -6.35
CA ARG A 54 0.45 0.66 -6.56
C ARG A 54 -0.14 -0.68 -6.12
N ASN A 55 -0.86 -0.69 -4.99
CA ASN A 55 -1.51 -1.90 -4.51
C ASN A 55 -2.61 -2.36 -5.48
N ASP A 56 -3.40 -1.43 -6.02
CA ASP A 56 -4.42 -1.76 -7.01
C ASP A 56 -3.81 -2.34 -8.28
N ILE A 57 -2.77 -1.70 -8.83
CA ILE A 57 -2.03 -2.23 -10.00
C ILE A 57 -1.47 -3.63 -9.71
N SER A 58 -1.01 -3.89 -8.49
CA SER A 58 -0.53 -5.22 -8.08
C SER A 58 -1.68 -6.24 -8.04
N GLY A 59 -2.87 -5.83 -7.58
CA GLY A 59 -4.09 -6.65 -7.63
C GLY A 59 -4.51 -6.98 -9.07
N ILE A 60 -4.49 -6.00 -9.97
CA ILE A 60 -4.77 -6.20 -11.39
C ILE A 60 -3.76 -7.16 -12.02
N ARG A 61 -2.47 -7.04 -11.70
CA ARG A 61 -1.44 -7.99 -12.15
C ARG A 61 -1.72 -9.39 -11.65
N ALA A 62 -2.04 -9.56 -10.37
CA ALA A 62 -2.39 -10.86 -9.80
C ALA A 62 -3.62 -11.45 -10.49
N TRP A 63 -4.63 -10.63 -10.78
CA TRP A 63 -5.81 -11.03 -11.54
C TRP A 63 -5.47 -11.55 -12.95
N HIS A 64 -4.58 -10.87 -13.68
CA HIS A 64 -4.11 -11.37 -14.99
C HIS A 64 -3.41 -12.72 -14.88
N VAL A 65 -2.57 -12.90 -13.86
CA VAL A 65 -1.87 -14.17 -13.60
C VAL A 65 -2.84 -15.31 -13.26
N ILE A 66 -3.87 -15.04 -12.45
CA ILE A 66 -4.89 -16.04 -12.07
C ILE A 66 -5.69 -16.51 -13.29
N HIS A 67 -5.95 -15.61 -14.23
CA HIS A 67 -6.70 -15.93 -15.45
C HIS A 67 -5.81 -16.43 -16.61
N ASP A 68 -4.52 -16.62 -16.38
CA ASP A 68 -3.54 -17.09 -17.37
C ASP A 68 -3.50 -16.23 -18.66
N VAL A 69 -3.62 -14.90 -18.48
CA VAL A 69 -3.57 -13.94 -19.59
C VAL A 69 -2.34 -13.02 -19.47
N PRO A 70 -1.82 -12.49 -20.59
CA PRO A 70 -0.66 -11.61 -20.56
C PRO A 70 -0.95 -10.29 -19.85
N TYR A 71 -0.06 -9.91 -18.93
CA TYR A 71 -0.07 -8.61 -18.27
C TYR A 71 0.83 -7.62 -19.01
N HIS A 72 0.25 -6.55 -19.55
CA HIS A 72 0.96 -5.56 -20.39
C HIS A 72 1.51 -4.36 -19.62
N GLY A 73 1.80 -4.47 -18.32
CA GLY A 73 2.39 -3.36 -17.57
C GLY A 73 3.86 -3.14 -17.95
N SER A 74 4.19 -1.98 -18.53
CA SER A 74 5.56 -1.63 -18.94
C SER A 74 6.10 -0.41 -18.16
N VAL A 75 7.16 0.22 -18.68
CA VAL A 75 7.83 1.37 -18.09
C VAL A 75 6.92 2.60 -18.01
N HIS A 76 6.00 2.80 -18.97
CA HIS A 76 5.11 3.96 -18.93
C HIS A 76 4.19 3.93 -17.72
N LEU A 77 3.62 2.76 -17.41
CA LEU A 77 2.80 2.58 -16.22
C LEU A 77 3.56 2.96 -14.94
N ASN A 78 4.84 2.58 -14.84
CA ASN A 78 5.68 2.95 -13.71
C ASN A 78 5.89 4.46 -13.61
N TYR A 79 6.06 5.16 -14.74
CA TYR A 79 6.17 6.62 -14.73
C TYR A 79 4.86 7.30 -14.32
N VAL A 80 3.72 6.82 -14.82
CA VAL A 80 2.41 7.35 -14.43
C VAL A 80 2.18 7.17 -12.93
N VAL A 81 2.44 5.98 -12.39
CA VAL A 81 2.32 5.70 -10.95
C VAL A 81 3.26 6.57 -10.10
N LYS A 82 4.47 6.87 -10.60
CA LYS A 82 5.37 7.84 -9.96
C LYS A 82 4.77 9.25 -9.99
N GLY A 83 4.19 9.67 -11.12
CA GLY A 83 3.47 10.94 -11.25
C GLY A 83 2.32 11.05 -10.25
N VAL A 84 1.50 10.00 -10.12
CA VAL A 84 0.40 9.90 -9.14
C VAL A 84 0.91 10.06 -7.71
N LYS A 85 2.05 9.44 -7.38
CA LYS A 85 2.70 9.62 -6.07
C LYS A 85 3.10 11.07 -5.83
N ASN A 86 3.64 11.75 -6.84
CA ASN A 86 4.06 13.15 -6.73
C ASN A 86 2.85 14.09 -6.59
N LEU A 87 1.73 13.76 -7.23
CA LEU A 87 0.46 14.49 -7.15
C LEU A 87 -0.39 14.10 -5.93
N THR A 88 0.08 13.19 -5.07
CA THR A 88 -0.64 12.81 -3.86
C THR A 88 -0.70 14.03 -2.92
N PRO A 89 -1.90 14.46 -2.51
CA PRO A 89 -2.06 15.65 -1.68
C PRO A 89 -1.35 15.45 -0.33
N ASP A 90 -0.83 16.55 0.23
CA ASP A 90 -0.14 16.51 1.52
C ASP A 90 -1.07 16.04 2.66
N SER A 91 -2.38 16.25 2.53
CA SER A 91 -3.40 15.71 3.44
C SER A 91 -3.39 14.17 3.54
N SER A 92 -2.93 13.48 2.50
CA SER A 92 -2.80 12.02 2.48
C SER A 92 -1.41 11.54 2.92
N LYS A 93 -0.44 12.43 3.13
CA LYS A 93 0.88 12.08 3.62
C LYS A 93 0.86 12.08 5.14
N ARG A 94 1.11 10.92 5.75
CA ARG A 94 1.29 10.84 7.19
C ARG A 94 2.59 11.57 7.55
N PRO A 95 2.58 12.56 8.46
CA PRO A 95 3.82 13.17 8.92
C PRO A 95 4.70 12.09 9.56
N PRO A 96 6.03 12.26 9.54
CA PRO A 96 6.92 11.43 10.33
C PRO A 96 6.40 11.37 11.78
N GLY A 97 6.35 10.16 12.35
CA GLY A 97 6.02 10.03 13.77
C GLY A 97 7.03 10.81 14.62
N PRO A 98 6.63 11.32 15.80
CA PRO A 98 7.57 11.98 16.70
C PRO A 98 8.71 11.02 17.06
N PRO A 99 9.93 11.53 17.27
CA PRO A 99 11.03 10.71 17.73
C PRO A 99 10.68 10.07 19.07
N ILE A 100 11.04 8.81 19.25
CA ILE A 100 10.87 8.11 20.51
C ILE A 100 11.82 8.76 21.53
N THR A 101 11.29 9.33 22.60
CA THR A 101 12.09 9.96 23.66
C THR A 101 12.36 8.96 24.80
N LEU A 102 13.42 9.19 25.57
CA LEU A 102 13.73 8.39 26.76
C LEU A 102 12.58 8.40 27.77
N GLN A 103 11.89 9.53 27.93
CA GLN A 103 10.73 9.64 28.82
C GLN A 103 9.58 8.72 28.37
N MET A 104 9.33 8.57 27.07
CA MET A 104 8.34 7.64 26.56
C MET A 104 8.72 6.18 26.87
N LEU A 105 10.01 5.86 26.79
CA LEU A 105 10.53 4.54 27.14
C LEU A 105 10.45 4.26 28.65
N GLU A 106 10.73 5.25 29.50
CA GLU A 106 10.60 5.15 30.96
C GLU A 106 9.15 4.94 31.40
N VAL A 107 8.20 5.66 30.80
CA VAL A 107 6.77 5.47 31.04
C VAL A 107 6.33 4.08 30.56
N LEU A 108 6.79 3.63 29.40
CA LEU A 108 6.49 2.28 28.91
C LEU A 108 7.01 1.23 29.89
N VAL A 109 8.28 1.32 30.28
CA VAL A 109 8.94 0.39 31.19
C VAL A 109 8.26 0.34 32.57
N SER A 110 7.84 1.48 33.11
CA SER A 110 7.18 1.53 34.42
C SER A 110 5.76 0.94 34.45
N ASN A 111 5.15 0.73 33.28
CA ASN A 111 3.80 0.14 33.15
C ASN A 111 3.82 -1.32 32.64
N LEU A 112 4.99 -1.93 32.47
CA LEU A 112 5.12 -3.34 32.08
C LEU A 112 4.95 -4.25 33.30
N ASP A 113 4.24 -5.37 33.13
CA ASP A 113 4.14 -6.41 34.16
C ASP A 113 5.35 -7.33 34.08
N HIS A 114 6.30 -7.16 35.01
CA HIS A 114 7.50 -8.00 35.06
C HIS A 114 7.24 -9.48 35.37
N SER A 115 6.01 -9.84 35.74
CA SER A 115 5.57 -11.23 35.93
C SER A 115 5.16 -11.89 34.60
N SER A 116 4.86 -11.09 33.57
CA SER A 116 4.56 -11.55 32.23
C SER A 116 5.85 -11.82 31.45
N PRO A 117 6.03 -13.02 30.86
CA PRO A 117 7.21 -13.34 30.08
C PRO A 117 7.35 -12.47 28.82
N LEU A 118 6.23 -11.98 28.26
CA LEU A 118 6.24 -11.06 27.12
C LEU A 118 6.84 -9.70 27.51
N ASP A 119 6.38 -9.16 28.63
CA ASP A 119 6.76 -7.84 29.13
C ASP A 119 8.20 -7.83 29.64
N ALA A 120 8.65 -8.93 30.25
CA ALA A 120 10.06 -9.14 30.59
C ALA A 120 10.96 -9.13 29.35
N CYS A 121 10.56 -9.78 28.26
CA CYS A 121 11.29 -9.73 26.99
C CYS A 121 11.32 -8.31 26.39
N ILE A 122 10.18 -7.61 26.37
CA ILE A 122 10.10 -6.23 25.88
C ILE A 122 11.02 -5.32 26.69
N PHE A 123 11.04 -5.46 28.01
CA PHE A 123 11.92 -4.70 28.89
C PHE A 123 13.41 -4.92 28.58
N VAL A 124 13.84 -6.16 28.38
CA VAL A 124 15.24 -6.48 28.04
C VAL A 124 15.62 -5.89 26.68
N LEU A 125 14.73 -5.94 25.69
CA LEU A 125 14.96 -5.36 24.36
C LEU A 125 15.06 -3.84 24.39
N ILE A 126 14.24 -3.17 25.21
CA ILE A 126 14.33 -1.72 25.40
C ILE A 126 15.66 -1.36 26.07
N ARG A 127 16.04 -2.11 27.12
CA ARG A 127 17.30 -1.88 27.84
C ARG A 127 18.53 -2.12 26.97
N SER A 128 18.55 -3.14 26.12
CA SER A 128 19.70 -3.43 25.27
C SER A 128 19.92 -2.37 24.19
N GLN A 129 18.84 -1.77 23.65
CA GLN A 129 18.93 -0.71 22.64
C GLN A 129 19.49 0.61 23.22
N CYS A 130 19.22 0.91 24.50
CA CYS A 130 19.72 2.13 25.16
C CYS A 130 21.18 2.04 25.65
N ILE A 131 21.77 0.84 25.75
CA ILE A 131 23.16 0.67 26.23
C ILE A 131 24.19 0.93 25.10
N TYR A 132 23.77 0.88 23.83
CA TYR A 132 24.64 1.05 22.65
C TYR A 132 24.63 2.47 22.05
N GLN A 133 24.05 3.44 22.75
CA GLN A 133 23.94 4.83 22.29
C GLN A 133 24.63 5.77 23.29
#